data_AF-A0A484L041-F1
#
_entry.id   AF-A0A484L041-F1
#
_cell.length_a   1.000
_cell.length_b   1.000
_cell.length_c   1.000
_cell.angle_alpha   90.00
_cell.angle_beta   90.00
_cell.angle_gamma   90.00
#
_symmetry.space_group_name_H-M   'P 1'
#
loop_
_entity.id
_entity.type
_entity.pdbx_description
1 polymer ?
#
loop_
_entity_poly.entity_id
_entity_poly.type
_entity_poly.pdbx_seq_one_letter_code
_entity_poly.pdbx_strand_id
1 'polypeptide(L)' 'MGSSSRNLYTGIGEGQSTTRPPLFDGTNYTYWKERMRIYIRSTNFQLWLVIKNGEEVPMKKVGDKLIPKTEDEFDA' A
#
# COMPACT_ATOMS: atom_id res chain seq x y z
N MET A 1 -24.43 -30.27 19.53
CA MET A 1 -23.41 -29.36 20.10
C MET A 1 -22.49 -28.97 18.95
N GLY A 2 -22.79 -27.85 18.29
CA GLY A 2 -22.02 -27.39 17.14
C GLY A 2 -20.71 -26.77 17.59
N SER A 3 -19.59 -27.36 17.22
CA SER A 3 -18.26 -26.76 17.41
C SER A 3 -18.17 -25.49 16.57
N SER A 4 -18.32 -24.35 17.23
CA SER A 4 -18.03 -23.05 16.66
C SER A 4 -16.52 -22.95 16.45
N SER A 5 -16.10 -23.09 15.19
CA SER A 5 -14.75 -22.80 14.74
C SER A 5 -14.45 -21.34 15.07
N ARG A 6 -13.84 -21.10 16.23
CA ARG A 6 -13.34 -19.79 16.62
C ARG A 6 -12.34 -19.35 15.54
N ASN A 7 -12.73 -18.35 14.77
CA ASN A 7 -11.90 -17.69 13.77
C ASN A 7 -10.56 -17.30 14.41
N LEU A 8 -9.49 -18.01 14.04
CA LEU A 8 -8.11 -17.77 14.51
C LEU A 8 -7.55 -16.42 14.05
N TYR A 9 -8.34 -15.60 13.35
CA TYR A 9 -7.96 -14.30 12.83
C TYR A 9 -8.09 -13.15 13.83
N THR A 10 -8.78 -13.33 14.96
CA THR A 10 -8.97 -12.25 15.95
C THR A 10 -7.77 -12.04 16.89
N GLY A 11 -6.77 -12.93 16.86
CA GLY A 11 -5.60 -12.88 17.76
C GLY A 11 -4.31 -12.34 17.14
N ILE A 12 -4.22 -12.27 15.81
CA ILE A 12 -3.13 -11.62 15.09
C ILE A 12 -3.72 -10.31 14.58
N GLY A 13 -3.44 -9.19 15.24
CA GLY A 13 -4.07 -7.90 14.94
C GLY A 13 -4.14 -7.64 13.44
N GLU A 14 -5.35 -7.40 12.92
CA GLU A 14 -5.53 -6.93 11.55
C GLU A 14 -4.64 -5.70 11.37
N GLY A 15 -3.72 -5.76 10.41
CA GLY A 15 -2.66 -4.76 10.30
C GLY A 15 -1.27 -5.23 10.77
N GLN A 16 -0.94 -6.51 10.67
CA GLN A 16 0.47 -6.97 10.61
C GLN A 16 0.80 -7.71 9.31
N SER A 17 -0.19 -8.08 8.50
CA SER A 17 0.05 -8.69 7.18
C SER A 17 0.63 -7.68 6.21
N THR A 18 1.67 -8.10 5.48
CA THR A 18 2.22 -7.39 4.31
C THR A 18 1.66 -7.94 2.99
N THR A 19 1.05 -9.13 3.02
CA THR A 19 0.53 -9.81 1.83
C THR A 19 -0.92 -9.48 1.55
N ARG A 20 -1.72 -9.16 2.59
CA ARG A 20 -3.14 -8.85 2.48
C ARG A 20 -3.39 -7.36 2.75
N PRO A 21 -4.22 -6.67 1.95
CA PRO A 21 -4.54 -5.27 2.20
C PRO A 21 -5.25 -5.10 3.56
N PRO A 22 -4.97 -4.00 4.28
CA PRO A 22 -5.64 -3.70 5.55
C PRO A 22 -7.11 -3.36 5.32
N LEU A 23 -8.01 -4.00 6.08
CA LEU A 23 -9.43 -3.69 6.05
C LEU A 23 -9.69 -2.36 6.78
N PHE A 24 -10.55 -1.52 6.23
CA PHE A 24 -11.05 -0.34 6.94
C PHE A 24 -12.30 -0.73 7.71
N ASP A 25 -12.24 -0.63 9.04
CA ASP A 25 -13.35 -0.98 9.94
C ASP A 25 -14.19 0.24 10.35
N GLY A 26 -13.89 1.42 9.79
CA GLY A 26 -14.54 2.68 10.13
C GLY A 26 -13.90 3.42 11.31
N THR A 27 -12.90 2.84 11.97
CA THR A 27 -12.19 3.45 13.10
C THR A 27 -10.75 3.79 12.74
N ASN A 28 -10.13 4.69 13.53
CA ASN A 28 -8.73 5.07 13.44
C ASN A 28 -8.19 5.24 11.99
N TYR A 29 -8.83 6.15 11.25
CA TYR A 29 -8.50 6.41 9.85
C TYR A 29 -7.01 6.74 9.64
N THR A 30 -6.39 7.48 10.56
CA THR A 30 -4.95 7.81 10.49
C THR A 30 -4.09 6.55 10.45
N TYR A 31 -4.36 5.59 11.33
CA TYR A 31 -3.63 4.32 11.34
C TYR A 31 -3.89 3.52 10.06
N TRP A 32 -5.16 3.35 9.67
CA TRP A 32 -5.52 2.61 8.46
C TRP A 32 -4.87 3.21 7.21
N LYS A 33 -4.89 4.54 7.08
CA LYS A 33 -4.29 5.28 5.98
C LYS A 33 -2.78 5.01 5.87
N GLU A 34 -2.06 5.02 6.99
CA GLU A 34 -0.62 4.74 6.99
C GLU A 34 -0.33 3.28 6.62
N ARG A 35 -1.12 2.33 7.14
CA ARG A 35 -1.02 0.91 6.78
C ARG A 35 -1.27 0.67 5.29
N MET A 36 -2.29 1.33 4.73
CA MET A 36 -2.63 1.22 3.31
C MET A 36 -1.54 1.82 2.43
N ARG A 37 -0.96 2.96 2.83
CA ARG A 37 0.20 3.56 2.16
C ARG A 37 1.39 2.59 2.09
N ILE A 38 1.75 1.97 3.22
CA ILE A 38 2.86 1.00 3.28
C ILE A 38 2.56 -0.21 2.40
N TYR A 39 1.34 -0.75 2.44
CA TYR A 39 0.93 -1.91 1.65
C TYR A 39 1.02 -1.67 0.13
N ILE A 40 0.51 -0.54 -0.35
CA ILE A 40 0.55 -0.21 -1.78
C ILE A 40 2.00 -0.01 -2.23
N ARG A 41 2.81 0.73 -1.44
CA ARG A 41 4.25 0.92 -1.71
C ARG A 41 5.01 -0.41 -1.79
N SER A 42 4.76 -1.34 -0.87
CA SER A 42 5.44 -2.65 -0.86
C SER A 42 4.99 -3.57 -2.00
N THR A 43 3.77 -3.39 -2.51
CA THR A 43 3.19 -4.26 -3.55
C THR A 43 3.54 -3.77 -4.95
N ASN A 44 3.35 -2.48 -5.22
CA ASN A 44 3.62 -1.88 -6.52
C ASN A 44 3.87 -0.38 -6.37
N PHE A 45 5.14 0.01 -6.48
CA PHE A 45 5.55 1.41 -6.36
C PHE A 45 4.98 2.31 -7.47
N GLN A 46 4.83 1.79 -8.70
CA GLN A 46 4.25 2.56 -9.81
C GLN A 46 2.76 2.86 -9.54
N LEU A 47 2.03 1.89 -8.99
CA LEU A 47 0.65 2.08 -8.58
C LEU A 47 0.52 3.11 -7.46
N TRP A 48 1.45 3.10 -6.49
CA TRP A 48 1.51 4.14 -5.45
C TRP A 48 1.69 5.54 -6.06
N LEU A 49 2.57 5.69 -7.05
CA LEU A 49 2.79 6.97 -7.74
C LEU A 49 1.54 7.47 -8.46
N VAL A 50 0.80 6.59 -9.15
CA VAL A 50 -0.48 6.94 -9.79
C VAL A 50 -1.50 7.42 -8.76
N ILE A 51 -1.61 6.71 -7.63
CA ILE A 51 -2.54 7.08 -6.55
C ILE A 51 -2.17 8.41 -5.91
N LYS A 52 -0.87 8.70 -5.77
CA LYS A 52 -0.37 9.93 -5.13
C LYS A 52 -0.45 11.15 -6.05
N ASN A 53 -0.07 11.00 -7.32
CA ASN A 53 0.16 12.11 -8.25
C ASN A 53 -0.94 12.25 -9.31
N GLY A 54 -1.84 11.27 -9.44
CA GLY A 54 -2.83 11.20 -10.52
C GLY A 54 -2.35 10.36 -11.71
N GLU A 55 -3.12 10.38 -12.80
CA GLU A 55 -2.87 9.57 -14.00
C GLU A 55 -1.49 9.84 -14.64
N GLU A 56 -0.96 11.06 -14.48
CA GLU A 56 0.37 11.42 -14.94
C GLU A 56 1.45 10.95 -13.95
N VAL A 57 1.94 9.74 -14.16
CA VAL A 57 3.18 9.26 -13.50
C VAL A 57 4.35 10.12 -13.99
N PRO A 58 5.12 10.75 -13.08
CA PRO A 58 6.31 11.50 -13.48
C PRO A 58 7.31 10.57 -14.17
N MET A 59 7.44 10.75 -15.48
CA MET A 59 8.38 10.01 -16.33
C MET A 59 9.65 10.85 -16.48
N LYS A 60 10.80 10.28 -16.16
CA LYS A 60 12.09 10.88 -16.48
C LYS A 60 12.50 10.48 -17.89
N LYS A 61 12.94 11.44 -18.69
CA LYS A 61 13.58 11.17 -19.98
C LYS A 61 15.08 10.96 -19.76
N VAL A 62 15.57 9.74 -19.96
CA VAL A 62 17.01 9.41 -19.94
C VAL A 62 17.37 8.98 -21.36
N GLY A 63 17.99 9.90 -22.12
CA GLY A 63 18.17 9.73 -23.57
C GLY A 63 16.84 9.74 -24.32
N ASP A 64 16.60 8.75 -25.19
CA ASP A 64 15.34 8.58 -25.94
C ASP A 64 14.29 7.71 -25.21
N LYS A 65 14.61 7.22 -24.00
CA LYS A 65 13.72 6.32 -23.24
C LYS A 65 13.06 7.06 -22.08
N LEU A 66 11.75 6.89 -21.95
CA LEU A 66 11.00 7.32 -20.77
C LEU A 66 11.11 6.23 -19.70
N ILE A 67 11.65 6.59 -18.55
CA ILE A 67 11.82 5.70 -17.41
C ILE A 67 11.02 6.32 -16.26
N PRO A 68 10.15 5.55 -15.58
CA PRO A 68 9.49 6.04 -14.38
C PRO A 68 10.53 6.52 -13.35
N LYS A 69 10.33 7.72 -12.79
CA LYS A 69 11.28 8.28 -11.84
C LYS A 69 11.34 7.40 -10.58
N THR A 70 12.53 6.95 -10.21
CA THR A 70 12.76 6.09 -9.03
C THR A 70 12.78 6.91 -7.74
N GLU A 71 12.50 6.27 -6.60
CA GLU A 71 12.34 6.90 -5.28
C GLU A 71 13.57 7.71 -4.84
N ASP A 72 14.77 7.26 -5.20
CA ASP A 72 16.05 7.90 -4.87
C ASP A 72 16.19 9.34 -5.41
N GLU A 73 15.34 9.77 -6.35
CA GLU A 73 15.32 11.14 -6.90
C GLU A 73 14.18 12.02 -6.35
N PHE A 74 13.35 11.51 -5.44
CA PHE A 74 12.26 12.29 -4.81
C PHE A 74 12.64 12.83 -3.42
N ASP A 75 13.69 12.31 -2.79
CA ASP A 75 14.14 12.69 -1.43
C ASP A 75 15.39 13.62 -1.43
N ALA A 76 15.67 14.31 -2.55
CA ALA A 76 16.75 15.30 -2.70
C ALA A 76 16.25 16.75 -2.68
#